data_AF-A0A922M6L7-F1
#
_entry.id   AF-A0A922M6L7-F1
#
_cell.length_a   1.000
_cell.length_b   1.000
_cell.length_c   1.000
_cell.angle_alpha   90.00
_cell.angle_beta   90.00
_cell.angle_gamma   90.00
#
_symmetry.space_group_name_H-M   'P 1'
#
loop_
_entity.id
_entity.type
_entity.pdbx_description
1 polymer ?
#
loop_
_entity_poly.entity_id
_entity_poly.type
_entity_poly.pdbx_seq_one_letter_code
_entity_poly.pdbx_strand_id
1 'polypeptide(L)'
;SSCHQEFSSDGTKHGTLTSPHYPSPYPPNTHCHYEFFGRGKERVRLIFQDFYLYKSADGSIDCTSVDSLQAFVNVDGRLEKVETFCGVDLPKPIMSNGPKLMLEFRGTQSSRYSRGFKISYSFVENFGINTGRQLKEFPCAFVYNSSEAHNGTFASPNSPGPYPRDTECTYFFHGGETEKVHLHFTNFDVEGVLPCQAVSASDYVEFSNYMTEDNRFGIFDHFLMLIILAIPQLHHQLYH
;
A
#
# COMPACT_ATOMS: atom_id res chain seq x y z
N SER A 1 9.65 1.08 -28.56
CA SER A 1 10.81 1.32 -27.67
C SER A 1 10.70 0.41 -26.46
N SER A 2 11.76 -0.32 -26.12
CA SER A 2 11.80 -1.12 -24.89
C SER A 2 12.68 -0.44 -23.85
N CYS A 3 12.31 -0.49 -22.57
CA CYS A 3 13.18 -0.02 -21.50
C CYS A 3 13.11 -0.91 -20.25
N HIS A 4 14.20 -0.97 -19.51
CA HIS A 4 14.32 -1.72 -18.27
C HIS A 4 15.11 -0.87 -17.28
N GLN A 5 14.59 -0.67 -16.07
CA GLN A 5 15.31 0.02 -15.00
C GLN A 5 15.11 -0.71 -13.68
N GLU A 6 16.16 -0.72 -12.87
CA GLU A 6 16.17 -1.33 -11.55
C GLU A 6 16.55 -0.29 -10.51
N PHE A 7 15.82 -0.32 -9.39
CA PHE A 7 16.04 0.56 -8.25
C PHE A 7 16.31 -0.30 -7.02
N SER A 8 17.47 -0.11 -6.40
CA SER A 8 17.87 -0.86 -5.19
C SER A 8 18.02 0.06 -3.98
N SER A 9 17.50 -0.39 -2.84
CA SER A 9 17.63 0.30 -1.56
C SER A 9 19.05 0.28 -1.00
N ASP A 10 19.97 -0.50 -1.59
CA ASP A 10 21.40 -0.46 -1.28
C ASP A 10 22.05 0.83 -1.81
N GLY A 11 21.52 1.39 -2.91
CA GLY A 11 22.02 2.62 -3.51
C GLY A 11 21.35 3.85 -2.95
N THR A 12 20.01 3.91 -3.03
CA THR A 12 19.22 5.02 -2.49
C THR A 12 17.93 4.53 -1.86
N LYS A 13 17.52 5.16 -0.75
CA LYS A 13 16.25 4.84 -0.07
C LYS A 13 15.03 5.48 -0.73
N HIS A 14 15.23 6.41 -1.66
CA HIS A 14 14.14 7.08 -2.37
C HIS A 14 14.61 7.66 -3.69
N GLY A 15 13.68 7.97 -4.57
CA GLY A 15 13.98 8.61 -5.84
C GLY A 15 12.73 8.90 -6.66
N THR A 16 12.94 9.23 -7.92
CA THR A 16 11.84 9.49 -8.86
C THR A 16 12.00 8.60 -10.08
N LEU A 17 10.90 7.99 -10.50
CA LEU A 17 10.74 7.26 -11.75
C LEU A 17 9.84 8.08 -12.67
N THR A 18 10.19 8.14 -13.95
CA THR A 18 9.36 8.77 -14.99
C THR A 18 9.23 7.88 -16.21
N SER A 19 8.12 8.02 -16.92
CA SER A 19 7.98 7.44 -18.27
C SER A 19 9.03 8.01 -19.25
N PRO A 20 9.34 7.31 -20.35
CA PRO A 20 10.27 7.82 -21.36
C PRO A 20 9.86 9.21 -21.88
N HIS A 21 10.85 10.09 -22.01
CA HIS A 21 10.72 11.50 -22.45
C HIS A 21 9.91 12.45 -21.56
N TYR A 22 9.41 12.01 -20.40
CA TYR A 22 8.69 12.88 -19.48
C TYR A 22 9.45 14.20 -19.22
N PRO A 23 8.80 15.38 -19.26
CA PRO A 23 7.35 15.60 -19.37
C PRO A 23 6.83 15.67 -20.81
N SER A 24 7.67 15.42 -21.82
CA SER A 24 7.22 15.29 -23.21
C SER A 24 6.45 13.98 -23.39
N PRO A 25 5.60 13.89 -24.43
CA PRO A 25 4.84 12.67 -24.65
C PRO A 25 5.72 11.43 -24.83
N TYR A 26 5.31 10.32 -24.23
CA TYR A 26 5.99 9.04 -24.42
C TYR A 26 5.79 8.54 -25.87
N PRO A 27 6.73 7.81 -26.48
CA PRO A 27 6.57 7.29 -27.84
C PRO A 27 5.48 6.20 -27.94
N PRO A 28 4.81 6.05 -29.10
CA PRO A 28 3.99 4.86 -29.35
C PRO A 28 4.84 3.57 -29.34
N ASN A 29 4.18 2.43 -29.17
CA ASN A 29 4.81 1.12 -29.02
C ASN A 29 5.94 1.08 -27.96
N THR A 30 5.73 1.77 -26.84
CA THR A 30 6.61 1.75 -25.67
C THR A 30 6.27 0.58 -24.77
N HIS A 31 7.28 -0.16 -24.34
CA HIS A 31 7.14 -1.28 -23.41
C HIS A 31 8.27 -1.22 -22.39
N CYS A 32 7.94 -0.98 -21.12
CA CYS A 32 8.95 -0.75 -20.09
C CYS A 32 8.69 -1.57 -18.84
N HIS A 33 9.78 -2.09 -18.27
CA HIS A 33 9.78 -2.77 -16.98
C HIS A 33 10.59 -1.96 -15.97
N TYR A 34 10.03 -1.81 -14.77
CA TYR A 34 10.70 -1.15 -13.65
C TYR A 34 10.64 -2.06 -12.43
N GLU A 35 11.79 -2.39 -11.87
CA GLU A 35 11.88 -3.28 -10.72
C GLU A 35 12.48 -2.55 -9.51
N PHE A 36 11.89 -2.79 -8.35
CA PHE A 36 12.29 -2.18 -7.08
C PHE A 36 12.70 -3.29 -6.10
N PHE A 37 13.90 -3.14 -5.53
CA PHE A 37 14.52 -4.12 -4.62
C PHE A 37 14.91 -3.47 -3.29
N GLY A 38 14.13 -3.74 -2.26
CA GLY A 38 14.42 -3.43 -0.86
C GLY A 38 15.22 -4.53 -0.15
N ARG A 39 15.53 -4.30 1.12
CA ARG A 39 16.24 -5.22 2.02
C ARG A 39 15.46 -5.44 3.31
N GLY A 40 15.64 -6.62 3.91
CA GLY A 40 15.09 -6.92 5.23
C GLY A 40 13.58 -6.69 5.32
N LYS A 41 13.17 -5.79 6.23
CA LYS A 41 11.76 -5.44 6.49
C LYS A 41 11.23 -4.30 5.62
N GLU A 42 12.03 -3.81 4.67
CA GLU A 42 11.62 -2.71 3.79
C GLU A 42 10.50 -3.11 2.84
N ARG A 43 9.66 -2.13 2.55
CA ARG A 43 8.60 -2.16 1.54
C ARG A 43 8.81 -1.03 0.56
N VAL A 44 8.44 -1.27 -0.68
CA VAL A 44 8.46 -0.27 -1.75
C VAL A 44 7.16 0.50 -1.69
N ARG A 45 7.25 1.81 -1.52
CA ARG A 45 6.12 2.73 -1.58
C ARG A 45 6.23 3.62 -2.81
N LEU A 46 5.17 3.66 -3.61
CA LEU A 46 5.05 4.51 -4.79
C LEU A 46 4.00 5.59 -4.55
N ILE A 47 4.36 6.84 -4.86
CA ILE A 47 3.47 8.00 -4.80
C ILE A 47 3.44 8.66 -6.18
N PHE A 48 2.28 8.66 -6.81
CA PHE A 48 2.07 9.27 -8.12
C PHE A 48 2.01 10.78 -8.00
N GLN A 49 2.83 11.48 -8.78
CA GLN A 49 2.92 12.95 -8.81
C GLN A 49 2.25 13.53 -10.07
N ASP A 50 2.30 12.80 -11.19
CA ASP A 50 1.65 13.13 -12.45
C ASP A 50 1.31 11.82 -13.16
N PHE A 51 0.16 11.78 -13.82
CA PHE A 51 -0.31 10.60 -14.54
C PHE A 51 -1.23 11.01 -15.69
N TYR A 52 -0.79 10.74 -16.91
CA TYR A 52 -1.53 10.99 -18.13
C TYR A 52 -1.12 9.99 -19.21
N LEU A 53 -1.87 8.90 -19.28
CA LEU A 53 -1.79 7.90 -20.33
C LEU A 53 -2.91 8.10 -21.35
N TYR A 54 -2.62 7.78 -22.60
CA TYR A 54 -3.61 7.80 -23.67
C TYR A 54 -4.71 6.78 -23.39
N LYS A 55 -5.96 7.25 -23.39
CA LYS A 55 -7.17 6.43 -23.31
C LYS A 55 -8.14 6.92 -24.40
N SER A 56 -8.56 6.04 -25.31
CA SER A 56 -9.55 6.37 -26.33
C SER A 56 -10.90 6.71 -25.69
N ALA A 57 -11.67 7.59 -26.34
CA ALA A 57 -12.98 8.02 -25.87
C ALA A 57 -14.10 6.96 -26.05
N ASP A 58 -13.75 5.71 -26.35
CA ASP A 58 -14.70 4.64 -26.68
C ASP A 58 -15.50 4.11 -25.47
N GLY A 59 -15.29 4.67 -24.27
CA GLY A 59 -16.06 4.35 -23.09
C GLY A 59 -15.69 3.03 -22.43
N SER A 60 -14.60 2.36 -22.85
CA SER A 60 -14.03 1.24 -22.10
C SER A 60 -13.66 1.70 -20.68
N ILE A 61 -14.33 1.14 -19.68
CA ILE A 61 -14.06 1.43 -18.27
C ILE A 61 -12.75 0.74 -17.86
N ASP A 62 -12.48 -0.43 -18.44
CA ASP A 62 -11.35 -1.26 -18.13
C ASP A 62 -10.08 -0.89 -18.93
N CYS A 63 -8.94 -0.90 -18.25
CA CYS A 63 -7.65 -0.56 -18.84
C CYS A 63 -7.05 -1.68 -19.71
N THR A 64 -7.88 -2.50 -20.36
CA THR A 64 -7.46 -3.76 -21.02
C THR A 64 -6.90 -3.56 -22.43
N SER A 65 -7.43 -2.61 -23.20
CA SER A 65 -7.04 -2.34 -24.60
C SER A 65 -6.48 -0.93 -24.82
N VAL A 66 -5.97 -0.29 -23.77
CA VAL A 66 -5.46 1.09 -23.78
C VAL A 66 -4.05 1.16 -23.20
N ASP A 67 -3.41 2.32 -23.32
CA ASP A 67 -2.09 2.53 -22.73
C ASP A 67 -2.22 2.45 -21.21
N SER A 68 -1.39 1.61 -20.59
CA SER A 68 -1.56 1.24 -19.19
C SER A 68 -0.24 1.06 -18.45
N LEU A 69 -0.29 1.31 -17.14
CA LEU A 69 0.76 1.00 -16.18
C LEU A 69 0.22 -0.04 -15.20
N GLN A 70 0.86 -1.20 -15.12
CA GLN A 70 0.47 -2.30 -14.25
C GLN A 70 1.44 -2.40 -13.08
N ALA A 71 0.92 -2.58 -11.86
CA ALA A 71 1.71 -2.80 -10.67
C ALA A 71 1.58 -4.24 -10.18
N PHE A 72 2.71 -4.84 -9.82
CA PHE A 72 2.81 -6.20 -9.32
C PHE A 72 3.63 -6.24 -8.04
N VAL A 73 3.21 -7.07 -7.09
CA VAL A 73 3.87 -7.27 -5.79
C VAL A 73 4.13 -8.75 -5.57
N ASN A 74 5.10 -9.07 -4.73
CA ASN A 74 5.34 -10.45 -4.33
C ASN A 74 4.52 -10.81 -3.08
N VAL A 75 3.63 -11.80 -3.20
CA VAL A 75 2.83 -12.38 -2.11
C VAL A 75 3.12 -13.88 -2.10
N ASP A 76 3.57 -14.41 -0.96
CA ASP A 76 3.88 -15.84 -0.78
C ASP A 76 4.77 -16.45 -1.88
N GLY A 77 5.74 -15.67 -2.36
CA GLY A 77 6.68 -16.09 -3.40
C GLY A 77 6.14 -15.98 -4.83
N ARG A 78 4.90 -15.53 -5.02
CA ARG A 78 4.25 -15.34 -6.34
C ARG A 78 4.14 -13.87 -6.69
N LEU A 79 4.30 -13.57 -7.99
CA LEU A 79 4.10 -12.23 -8.51
C LEU A 79 2.60 -12.04 -8.78
N GLU A 80 1.97 -11.20 -7.97
CA GLU A 80 0.54 -10.96 -8.01
C GLU A 80 0.26 -9.54 -8.48
N LYS A 81 -0.68 -9.38 -9.42
CA LYS A 81 -1.10 -8.05 -9.88
C LYS A 81 -1.84 -7.33 -8.75
N VAL A 82 -1.49 -6.07 -8.55
CA VAL A 82 -2.21 -5.18 -7.61
C VAL A 82 -3.31 -4.47 -8.39
N GLU A 83 -2.93 -3.70 -9.40
CA GLU A 83 -3.87 -2.84 -10.13
C GLU A 83 -3.32 -2.49 -11.53
N THR A 84 -4.20 -2.01 -12.40
CA THR A 84 -3.86 -1.50 -13.74
C THR A 84 -4.37 -0.05 -13.86
N PHE A 85 -3.46 0.88 -14.12
CA PHE A 85 -3.74 2.31 -14.24
C PHE A 85 -3.76 2.73 -15.71
N CYS A 86 -4.73 3.56 -16.09
CA CYS A 86 -4.82 4.16 -17.42
C CYS A 86 -5.56 5.49 -17.38
N GLY A 87 -5.52 6.25 -18.47
CA GLY A 87 -6.18 7.55 -18.55
C GLY A 87 -5.46 8.63 -17.74
N VAL A 88 -6.23 9.51 -17.11
CA VAL A 88 -5.74 10.77 -16.51
C VAL A 88 -5.98 10.88 -15.02
N ASP A 89 -6.70 9.91 -14.44
CA ASP A 89 -6.97 9.90 -13.01
C ASP A 89 -5.67 9.60 -12.27
N LEU A 90 -5.30 10.46 -11.32
CA LEU A 90 -4.07 10.30 -10.55
C LEU A 90 -4.20 9.08 -9.63
N PRO A 91 -3.37 8.04 -9.80
CA PRO A 91 -3.50 6.85 -8.97
C PRO A 91 -3.19 7.12 -7.49
N LYS A 92 -3.85 6.37 -6.61
CA LYS A 92 -3.54 6.39 -5.18
C LYS A 92 -2.14 5.79 -4.92
N PRO A 93 -1.51 6.08 -3.77
CA PRO A 93 -0.24 5.45 -3.43
C PRO A 93 -0.33 3.93 -3.40
N ILE A 94 0.77 3.25 -3.76
CA ILE A 94 0.87 1.79 -3.72
C ILE A 94 1.99 1.41 -2.77
N MET A 95 1.80 0.32 -2.04
CA MET A 95 2.84 -0.27 -1.20
C MET A 95 2.92 -1.78 -1.42
N SER A 96 4.13 -2.30 -1.50
CA SER A 96 4.36 -3.74 -1.56
C SER A 96 4.25 -4.42 -0.20
N ASN A 97 3.95 -5.71 -0.21
CA ASN A 97 3.89 -6.56 0.99
C ASN A 97 5.27 -6.77 1.63
N GLY A 98 6.32 -6.75 0.80
CA GLY A 98 7.71 -6.94 1.20
C GLY A 98 8.68 -6.16 0.31
N PRO A 99 9.93 -6.62 0.14
CA PRO A 99 10.98 -5.81 -0.47
C PRO A 99 10.93 -5.74 -1.99
N LYS A 100 9.90 -6.29 -2.66
CA LYS A 100 9.85 -6.35 -4.13
C LYS A 100 8.55 -5.76 -4.66
N LEU A 101 8.70 -4.93 -5.69
CA LEU A 101 7.60 -4.38 -6.49
C LEU A 101 8.07 -4.27 -7.94
N MET A 102 7.18 -4.57 -8.88
CA MET A 102 7.42 -4.39 -10.30
C MET A 102 6.34 -3.50 -10.91
N LEU A 103 6.74 -2.64 -11.84
CA LEU A 103 5.83 -1.92 -12.72
C LEU A 103 6.07 -2.35 -14.17
N GLU A 104 4.99 -2.51 -14.93
CA GLU A 104 5.04 -2.72 -16.38
C GLU A 104 4.24 -1.63 -17.10
N PHE A 105 4.88 -0.86 -17.95
CA PHE A 105 4.24 0.17 -18.78
C PHE A 105 4.09 -0.30 -20.22
N ARG A 106 2.87 -0.24 -20.74
CA ARG A 106 2.54 -0.52 -22.14
C ARG A 106 1.90 0.73 -22.77
N GLY A 107 2.64 1.42 -23.64
CA GLY A 107 2.15 2.55 -24.43
C GLY A 107 2.02 2.16 -25.90
N THR A 108 0.83 1.77 -26.35
CA THR A 108 0.58 1.32 -27.73
C THR A 108 0.44 2.49 -28.71
N GLN A 109 -0.40 3.48 -28.40
CA GLN A 109 -0.80 4.54 -29.32
C GLN A 109 -0.17 5.90 -29.02
N SER A 110 -0.15 6.33 -27.75
CA SER A 110 0.24 7.68 -27.32
C SER A 110 -0.54 8.84 -28.02
N SER A 111 -0.35 10.06 -27.53
CA SER A 111 -0.85 11.29 -28.14
C SER A 111 0.03 12.48 -27.78
N ARG A 112 -0.16 13.64 -28.44
CA ARG A 112 0.56 14.87 -28.10
C ARG A 112 0.33 15.38 -26.67
N TYR A 113 -0.69 14.87 -25.98
CA TYR A 113 -1.03 15.25 -24.59
C TYR A 113 -0.56 14.20 -23.57
N SER A 114 -0.13 13.03 -24.03
CA SER A 114 0.19 11.87 -23.18
C SER A 114 1.58 11.98 -22.58
N ARG A 115 1.75 12.90 -21.62
CA ARG A 115 3.03 13.17 -20.93
C ARG A 115 3.59 11.95 -20.19
N GLY A 116 2.74 10.97 -19.88
CA GLY A 116 3.11 9.76 -19.20
C GLY A 116 2.97 9.89 -17.69
N PHE A 117 3.96 9.43 -16.92
CA PHE A 117 3.87 9.43 -15.46
C PHE A 117 5.16 9.90 -14.80
N LYS A 118 4.99 10.46 -13.59
CA LYS A 118 6.06 10.74 -12.64
C LYS A 118 5.69 10.16 -11.27
N ILE A 119 6.55 9.31 -10.75
CA ILE A 119 6.33 8.55 -9.51
C ILE A 119 7.49 8.81 -8.58
N SER A 120 7.21 9.23 -7.34
CA SER A 120 8.19 9.21 -6.26
C SER A 120 8.17 7.83 -5.61
N TYR A 121 9.32 7.17 -5.52
CA TYR A 121 9.45 5.88 -4.85
C TYR A 121 10.27 6.02 -3.58
N SER A 122 10.01 5.16 -2.60
CA SER A 122 10.79 5.05 -1.37
C SER A 122 10.78 3.61 -0.83
N PHE A 123 11.86 3.24 -0.15
CA PHE A 123 11.98 2.00 0.60
C PHE A 123 11.76 2.33 2.08
N VAL A 124 10.69 1.82 2.67
CA VAL A 124 10.21 2.19 4.00
C VAL A 124 9.94 0.97 4.87
N GLU A 125 10.22 1.07 6.16
CA GLU A 125 9.87 0.03 7.14
C GLU A 125 8.60 0.38 7.93
N ASN A 126 8.16 1.64 7.90
CA ASN A 126 7.09 2.17 8.74
C ASN A 126 5.69 2.09 8.12
N PHE A 127 5.48 1.27 7.09
CA PHE A 127 4.17 1.10 6.43
C PHE A 127 3.56 2.40 5.89
N GLY A 128 4.36 3.47 5.74
CA GLY A 128 3.88 4.81 5.38
C GLY A 128 3.18 5.56 6.51
N ILE A 129 3.26 5.04 7.74
CA ILE A 129 2.69 5.61 8.95
C ILE A 129 3.79 6.42 9.65
N ASN A 130 3.58 7.73 9.74
CA ASN A 130 4.55 8.69 10.30
C ASN A 130 4.14 9.21 11.68
N THR A 131 3.09 8.63 12.28
CA THR A 131 2.56 9.00 13.59
C THR A 131 2.69 7.84 14.56
N GLY A 132 2.76 8.15 15.85
CA GLY A 132 3.08 7.17 16.88
C GLY A 132 4.50 6.63 16.75
N ARG A 133 4.86 5.72 17.66
CA ARG A 133 6.17 5.07 17.71
C ARG A 133 6.05 3.64 17.17
N GLN A 134 6.77 3.34 16.10
CA GLN A 134 6.83 1.98 15.57
C GLN A 134 7.61 1.05 16.51
N LEU A 135 7.05 -0.12 16.78
CA LEU A 135 7.72 -1.22 17.50
C LEU A 135 8.41 -2.14 16.49
N LYS A 136 9.74 -2.17 16.49
CA LYS A 136 10.54 -2.90 15.49
C LYS A 136 10.59 -4.40 15.73
N GLU A 137 10.25 -4.83 16.94
CA GLU A 137 10.13 -6.22 17.37
C GLU A 137 8.95 -6.94 16.69
N PHE A 138 7.90 -6.20 16.31
CA PHE A 138 6.74 -6.76 15.61
C PHE A 138 6.79 -6.49 14.10
N PRO A 139 6.09 -7.28 13.27
CA PRO A 139 6.01 -7.04 11.82
C PRO A 139 5.40 -5.68 11.47
N CYS A 140 4.29 -5.32 12.10
CA CYS A 140 3.62 -4.03 11.98
C CYS A 140 2.95 -3.67 13.30
N ALA A 141 3.59 -2.86 14.13
CA ALA A 141 2.96 -2.36 15.35
C ALA A 141 3.36 -0.93 15.69
N PHE A 142 2.39 -0.16 16.20
CA PHE A 142 2.56 1.26 16.51
C PHE A 142 1.98 1.57 17.89
N VAL A 143 2.69 2.38 18.66
CA VAL A 143 2.29 2.84 19.98
C VAL A 143 2.00 4.33 19.96
N TYR A 144 0.86 4.71 20.53
CA TYR A 144 0.44 6.08 20.77
C TYR A 144 0.30 6.27 22.27
N ASN A 145 1.17 7.07 22.86
CA ASN A 145 1.16 7.33 24.29
C ASN A 145 0.76 8.78 24.56
N SER A 146 -0.20 8.99 25.45
CA SER A 146 -0.65 10.33 25.82
C SER A 146 0.46 11.17 26.45
N SER A 147 1.48 10.55 27.05
CA SER A 147 2.66 11.26 27.54
C SER A 147 3.51 11.90 26.44
N GLU A 148 3.43 11.37 25.20
CA GLU A 148 4.12 11.92 24.03
C GLU A 148 3.21 12.91 23.28
N ALA A 149 1.94 12.54 23.08
CA ALA A 149 0.93 13.37 22.46
C ALA A 149 -0.47 13.01 22.93
N HIS A 150 -1.20 13.97 23.50
CA HIS A 150 -2.60 13.77 23.94
C HIS A 150 -3.60 13.64 22.79
N ASN A 151 -3.22 14.00 21.56
CA ASN A 151 -4.02 13.83 20.36
C ASN A 151 -3.15 13.45 19.15
N GLY A 152 -3.78 12.92 18.11
CA GLY A 152 -3.07 12.52 16.90
C GLY A 152 -3.98 11.85 15.89
N THR A 153 -3.38 11.42 14.79
CA THR A 153 -4.05 10.62 13.76
C THR A 153 -3.35 9.27 13.63
N PHE A 154 -4.13 8.25 13.33
CA PHE A 154 -3.62 6.95 12.89
C PHE A 154 -4.33 6.59 11.59
N ALA A 155 -3.72 5.71 10.81
CA ALA A 155 -4.28 5.25 9.54
C ALA A 155 -3.80 3.83 9.26
N SER A 156 -4.55 3.14 8.40
CA SER A 156 -4.09 1.89 7.79
C SER A 156 -2.78 2.11 7.02
N PRO A 157 -1.96 1.06 6.85
CA PRO A 157 -0.79 1.09 5.98
C PRO A 157 -1.11 1.69 4.62
N ASN A 158 -0.17 2.45 4.06
CA ASN A 158 -0.27 3.05 2.72
C ASN A 158 -1.45 4.03 2.49
N SER A 159 -2.21 4.41 3.51
CA SER A 159 -3.28 5.41 3.39
C SER A 159 -2.80 6.71 2.70
N PRO A 160 -3.60 7.31 1.78
CA PRO A 160 -4.99 6.96 1.41
C PRO A 160 -5.13 5.87 0.34
N GLY A 161 -4.02 5.20 -0.03
CA GLY A 161 -4.03 4.05 -0.92
C GLY A 161 -4.53 2.76 -0.26
N PRO A 162 -4.71 1.69 -1.04
CA PRO A 162 -5.07 0.39 -0.50
C PRO A 162 -3.98 -0.11 0.45
N TYR A 163 -4.39 -0.78 1.52
CA TYR A 163 -3.46 -1.45 2.43
C TYR A 163 -2.79 -2.64 1.71
N PRO A 164 -1.53 -2.99 2.01
CA PRO A 164 -0.90 -4.19 1.46
C PRO A 164 -1.64 -5.45 1.92
N ARG A 165 -1.78 -6.43 1.03
CA ARG A 165 -2.42 -7.72 1.35
C ARG A 165 -1.69 -8.46 2.49
N ASP A 166 -2.34 -9.43 3.12
CA ASP A 166 -1.73 -10.34 4.11
C ASP A 166 -0.91 -9.61 5.18
N THR A 167 -1.40 -8.44 5.59
CA THR A 167 -0.72 -7.56 6.54
C THR A 167 -1.53 -7.48 7.81
N GLU A 168 -0.96 -7.98 8.90
CA GLU A 168 -1.52 -7.80 10.24
C GLU A 168 -0.85 -6.60 10.92
N CYS A 169 -1.61 -5.52 11.16
CA CYS A 169 -1.11 -4.33 11.83
C CYS A 169 -1.79 -4.09 13.16
N THR A 170 -0.98 -3.81 14.17
CA THR A 170 -1.40 -3.64 15.55
C THR A 170 -1.18 -2.21 16.04
N TYR A 171 -2.21 -1.57 16.56
CA TYR A 171 -2.12 -0.22 17.13
C TYR A 171 -2.42 -0.26 18.62
N PHE A 172 -1.54 0.32 19.42
CA PHE A 172 -1.65 0.40 20.86
C PHE A 172 -1.86 1.86 21.28
N PHE A 173 -2.94 2.15 21.99
CA PHE A 173 -3.21 3.48 22.55
C PHE A 173 -3.15 3.44 24.07
N HIS A 174 -2.25 4.23 24.66
CA HIS A 174 -2.10 4.37 26.11
C HIS A 174 -2.53 5.77 26.55
N GLY A 175 -3.47 5.82 27.50
CA GLY A 175 -3.82 7.02 28.25
C GLY A 175 -3.21 7.00 29.65
N GLY A 176 -3.10 8.18 30.27
CA GLY A 176 -2.78 8.31 31.69
C GLY A 176 -3.91 7.81 32.59
N GLU A 177 -3.68 7.75 33.91
CA GLU A 177 -4.58 7.13 34.89
C GLU A 177 -6.03 7.64 34.86
N THR A 178 -6.24 8.91 34.48
CA THR A 178 -7.55 9.56 34.41
C THR A 178 -8.04 9.84 32.99
N GLU A 179 -7.24 9.49 31.98
CA GLU A 179 -7.55 9.75 30.58
C GLU A 179 -8.33 8.59 29.96
N LYS A 180 -9.10 8.90 28.92
CA LYS A 180 -9.81 7.91 28.11
C LYS A 180 -9.44 8.10 26.65
N VAL A 181 -9.08 7.00 25.99
CA VAL A 181 -8.85 6.99 24.54
C VAL A 181 -10.19 7.16 23.83
N HIS A 182 -10.28 8.16 22.96
CA HIS A 182 -11.45 8.41 22.12
C HIS A 182 -11.03 8.34 20.65
N LEU A 183 -11.51 7.32 19.94
CA LEU A 183 -11.22 7.14 18.51
C LEU A 183 -12.38 7.64 17.67
N HIS A 184 -12.05 8.33 16.58
CA HIS A 184 -13.01 8.84 15.62
C HIS A 184 -12.52 8.52 14.20
N PHE A 185 -13.27 7.70 13.47
CA PHE A 185 -12.97 7.35 12.09
C PHE A 185 -13.55 8.38 11.14
N THR A 186 -12.68 9.06 10.40
CA THR A 186 -13.09 9.97 9.31
C THR A 186 -13.36 9.23 8.01
N ASN A 187 -12.73 8.06 7.83
CA ASN A 187 -12.96 7.15 6.73
C ASN A 187 -12.79 5.72 7.23
N PHE A 188 -13.66 4.80 6.81
CA PHE A 188 -13.62 3.39 7.19
C PHE A 188 -14.14 2.56 6.01
N ASP A 189 -13.22 1.84 5.37
CA ASP A 189 -13.48 1.03 4.19
C ASP A 189 -12.61 -0.23 4.26
N VAL A 190 -13.26 -1.39 4.33
CA VAL A 190 -12.64 -2.69 4.63
C VAL A 190 -13.32 -3.73 3.75
N GLU A 191 -12.52 -4.55 3.07
CA GLU A 191 -13.04 -5.57 2.16
C GLU A 191 -13.62 -6.75 2.93
N GLY A 192 -14.73 -7.32 2.45
CA GLY A 192 -15.33 -8.46 3.11
C GLY A 192 -16.38 -9.19 2.29
N VAL A 193 -16.54 -10.47 2.57
CA VAL A 193 -17.60 -11.33 2.04
C VAL A 193 -18.75 -11.35 3.04
N LEU A 194 -19.94 -10.97 2.59
CA LEU A 194 -21.15 -11.06 3.40
C LEU A 194 -21.70 -12.50 3.41
N PRO A 195 -22.13 -13.02 4.57
CA PRO A 195 -22.14 -12.39 5.89
C PRO A 195 -20.74 -12.37 6.54
N CYS A 196 -20.34 -11.23 7.10
CA CYS A 196 -19.08 -11.10 7.84
C CYS A 196 -19.15 -11.93 9.13
N GLN A 197 -18.56 -13.12 9.10
CA GLN A 197 -18.44 -14.02 10.24
C GLN A 197 -16.95 -14.22 10.55
N ALA A 198 -16.61 -14.65 11.76
CA ALA A 198 -15.21 -14.94 12.14
C ALA A 198 -14.52 -16.00 11.25
N VAL A 199 -15.29 -16.75 10.46
CA VAL A 199 -14.85 -17.75 9.48
C VAL A 199 -14.94 -17.26 8.02
N SER A 200 -15.46 -16.06 7.76
CA SER A 200 -15.43 -15.48 6.41
C SER A 200 -14.01 -15.01 6.09
N ALA A 201 -13.56 -15.21 4.85
CA ALA A 201 -12.31 -14.67 4.32
C ALA A 201 -12.42 -13.14 4.07
N SER A 202 -12.86 -12.42 5.09
CA SER A 202 -13.06 -10.97 5.08
C SER A 202 -11.95 -10.29 5.85
N ASP A 203 -11.58 -9.10 5.42
CA ASP A 203 -10.71 -8.23 6.19
C ASP A 203 -11.51 -7.68 7.38
N TYR A 204 -10.83 -7.44 8.49
CA TYR A 204 -11.50 -6.95 9.69
C TYR A 204 -10.66 -5.95 10.46
N VAL A 205 -11.38 -5.16 11.26
CA VAL A 205 -10.82 -4.27 12.28
C VAL A 205 -11.39 -4.73 13.61
N GLU A 206 -10.54 -5.27 14.46
CA GLU A 206 -10.93 -5.70 15.79
C GLU A 206 -10.54 -4.64 16.82
N PHE A 207 -11.43 -4.37 17.77
CA PHE A 207 -11.17 -3.50 18.91
C PHE A 207 -11.12 -4.33 20.18
N SER A 208 -10.00 -4.29 20.90
CA SER A 208 -9.92 -4.87 22.25
C SER A 208 -9.60 -3.80 23.27
N ASN A 209 -10.33 -3.82 24.40
CA ASN A 209 -10.03 -3.06 25.62
C ASN A 209 -9.31 -3.92 26.68
N TYR A 210 -9.05 -5.19 26.36
CA TYR A 210 -8.30 -6.12 27.20
C TYR A 210 -6.98 -6.46 26.51
N MET A 211 -5.91 -6.65 27.28
CA MET A 211 -4.74 -7.34 26.75
C MET A 211 -5.20 -8.70 26.26
N THR A 212 -5.10 -8.94 24.95
CA THR A 212 -5.23 -10.30 24.45
C THR A 212 -4.13 -11.10 25.16
N GLU A 213 -4.47 -12.22 25.80
CA GLU A 213 -3.51 -13.24 26.25
C GLU A 213 -2.88 -13.94 25.03
N ASP A 214 -2.58 -13.20 23.98
CA ASP A 214 -1.81 -13.68 22.87
C ASP A 214 -0.34 -13.60 23.29
N ASN A 215 0.21 -14.76 23.66
CA ASN A 215 1.60 -14.96 24.09
C ASN A 215 2.66 -14.37 23.14
N ARG A 216 2.27 -13.91 21.95
CA ARG A 216 3.12 -13.19 20.99
C ARG A 216 3.44 -11.76 21.43
N PHE A 217 2.55 -11.10 22.16
CA PHE A 217 2.73 -9.73 22.64
C PHE A 217 3.04 -9.77 24.14
N GLY A 218 4.16 -9.18 24.56
CA GLY A 218 4.53 -9.12 25.98
C GLY A 218 3.43 -8.46 26.84
N ILE A 219 3.44 -8.72 28.14
CA ILE A 219 2.51 -8.09 29.09
C ILE A 219 2.84 -6.59 29.16
N PHE A 220 1.92 -5.73 28.72
CA PHE A 220 2.04 -4.27 28.82
C PHE A 220 1.03 -3.75 29.85
N ASP A 221 1.51 -3.29 31.00
CA ASP A 221 0.64 -2.72 32.02
C ASP A 221 0.03 -1.38 31.54
N HIS A 222 -1.28 -1.21 31.78
CA HIS A 222 -2.13 -0.02 31.60
C HIS A 222 -2.89 0.10 30.27
N PHE A 223 -4.12 0.65 30.39
CA PHE A 223 -5.19 0.75 29.39
C PHE A 223 -4.70 0.72 27.95
N LEU A 224 -5.01 -0.40 27.28
CA LEU A 224 -4.60 -0.71 25.93
C LEU A 224 -5.86 -0.83 25.08
N MET A 225 -5.96 0.01 24.05
CA MET A 225 -6.89 -0.25 22.96
C MET A 225 -6.10 -0.86 21.80
N LEU A 226 -6.39 -2.11 21.46
CA LEU A 226 -5.78 -2.84 20.37
C LEU A 226 -6.62 -2.67 19.11
N ILE A 227 -6.00 -2.27 18.00
CA ILE A 227 -6.61 -2.42 16.68
C ILE A 227 -5.82 -3.46 15.90
N ILE A 228 -6.45 -4.58 15.55
CA ILE A 228 -5.89 -5.55 14.60
C ILE A 228 -6.57 -5.31 13.26
N LEU A 229 -5.77 -4.93 12.26
CA LEU A 229 -6.16 -5.04 10.86
C LEU A 229 -5.62 -6.37 10.36
N ALA A 230 -6.45 -7.37 10.11
CA ALA A 230 -6.00 -8.60 9.45
C ALA A 230 -6.68 -8.71 8.09
N ILE A 231 -5.88 -9.02 7.07
CA ILE A 231 -6.27 -9.04 5.67
C ILE A 231 -6.03 -10.46 5.14
N PRO A 232 -6.98 -11.40 5.27
CA PRO A 232 -6.84 -12.71 4.66
C PRO A 232 -7.23 -12.67 3.18
N GLN A 233 -6.34 -13.05 2.26
CA GLN A 233 -6.79 -13.55 0.96
C GLN A 233 -6.52 -15.05 0.85
N LEU A 234 -7.60 -15.84 0.99
CA LEU A 234 -7.58 -17.23 0.58
C LEU A 234 -7.43 -17.27 -0.94
N HIS A 235 -6.45 -18.05 -1.40
CA HIS A 235 -6.31 -18.50 -2.77
C HIS A 235 -7.68 -18.75 -3.43
N HIS A 236 -7.94 -18.04 -4.54
CA HIS A 236 -8.94 -18.49 -5.50
C HIS A 236 -8.41 -19.75 -6.21
N GLN A 237 -8.39 -20.88 -5.49
CA GLN A 237 -8.42 -22.20 -6.09
C GLN A 237 -9.84 -22.73 -5.95
N LEU A 238 -10.46 -22.97 -7.11
CA LEU A 238 -11.58 -23.88 -7.35
C LEU A 238 -12.92 -23.48 -6.73
N TYR A 239 -13.79 -22.89 -7.54
CA TYR A 239 -15.10 -23.50 -7.79
C TYR A 239 -15.40 -23.43 -9.30
N HIS A 240 -15.72 -24.60 -9.84
CA HIS A 240 -16.18 -24.85 -11.22
C HIS A 240 -17.49 -24.13 -11.52
#